data_AF-A0AA97B5X6-F1
#
_entry.id   AF-A0AA97B5X6-F1
#
_cell.length_a   1.000
_cell.length_b   1.000
_cell.length_c   1.000
_cell.angle_alpha   90.00
_cell.angle_beta   90.00
_cell.angle_gamma   90.00
#
_symmetry.space_group_name_H-M   'P 1'
#
loop_
_entity.id
_entity.type
_entity.pdbx_description
1 polymer ?
#
loop_
_entity_poly.entity_id
_entity_poly.type
_entity_poly.pdbx_seq_one_letter_code
_entity_poly.pdbx_strand_id
1 'polypeptide(L)'
;MRIDPGAPLPATAERTPAVESLQPAKARQDGRFDAVLGKRAVSARRSLRADIEQSGIVEGMTAELFGSRRSMEILEYVLDNVIPTLDAEPEIKALAHELISEEIDLRRLLEEQRAQVIES
;
A
#
# COMPACT_ATOMS: atom_id res chain seq x y z
N MET A 1 -6.22 -29.64 -4.83
CA MET A 1 -7.16 -29.76 -5.97
C MET A 1 -6.66 -28.79 -7.04
N ARG A 2 -6.02 -29.30 -8.10
CA ARG A 2 -5.50 -28.49 -9.22
C ARG A 2 -6.63 -28.33 -10.25
N ILE A 3 -6.88 -27.12 -10.73
CA ILE A 3 -7.91 -26.83 -11.73
C ILE A 3 -7.19 -26.56 -13.06
N ASP A 4 -7.42 -27.43 -14.05
CA ASP A 4 -6.91 -27.26 -15.43
C ASP A 4 -7.79 -26.26 -16.21
N PRO A 5 -7.20 -25.28 -16.92
CA PRO A 5 -7.95 -24.23 -17.65
C PRO A 5 -8.46 -24.66 -19.03
N GLY A 6 -8.61 -25.96 -19.29
CA GLY A 6 -8.85 -26.53 -20.63
C GLY A 6 -10.29 -26.95 -20.94
N ALA A 7 -11.32 -26.42 -20.27
CA ALA A 7 -12.71 -26.83 -20.51
C ALA A 7 -13.44 -25.84 -21.45
N PRO A 8 -13.99 -26.28 -22.59
CA PRO A 8 -14.76 -25.40 -23.48
C PRO A 8 -16.14 -25.09 -22.90
N LEU A 9 -16.53 -23.81 -22.95
CA LEU A 9 -17.85 -23.33 -22.52
C LEU A 9 -18.96 -23.95 -23.40
N PRO A 10 -20.11 -24.36 -22.82
CA PRO A 10 -21.25 -24.82 -23.61
C PRO A 10 -21.87 -23.65 -24.39
N ALA A 11 -22.06 -23.87 -25.70
CA ALA A 11 -22.75 -22.95 -26.58
C ALA A 11 -24.26 -22.99 -26.32
N THR A 12 -24.78 -22.03 -25.57
CA THR A 12 -26.22 -21.71 -25.57
C THR A 12 -26.42 -20.33 -26.15
N ALA A 13 -26.78 -20.31 -27.43
CA ALA A 13 -27.22 -19.12 -28.14
C ALA A 13 -28.65 -18.75 -27.70
N GLU A 14 -28.80 -18.15 -26.52
CA GLU A 14 -30.02 -17.43 -26.19
C GLU A 14 -29.84 -15.94 -26.53
N ARG A 15 -30.52 -15.54 -27.60
CA ARG A 15 -30.50 -14.21 -28.19
C ARG A 15 -31.24 -13.23 -27.27
N THR A 16 -30.51 -12.51 -26.43
CA THR A 16 -31.04 -11.35 -25.69
C THR A 16 -31.57 -10.30 -26.67
N PRO A 17 -32.72 -9.63 -26.42
CA PRO A 17 -33.19 -8.56 -27.29
C PRO A 17 -32.17 -7.41 -27.30
N ALA A 18 -31.96 -6.81 -28.47
CA ALA A 18 -31.01 -5.73 -28.65
C ALA A 18 -31.40 -4.53 -27.77
N VAL A 19 -30.51 -4.16 -26.84
CA VAL A 19 -30.63 -2.92 -26.06
C VAL A 19 -30.51 -1.75 -27.02
N GLU A 20 -31.55 -0.92 -27.10
CA GLU A 20 -31.52 0.34 -27.84
C GLU A 20 -30.40 1.21 -27.26
N SER A 21 -29.44 1.58 -28.11
CA SER A 21 -28.26 2.34 -27.71
C SER A 21 -28.68 3.78 -27.43
N LEU A 22 -28.90 4.13 -26.17
CA LEU A 22 -28.98 5.51 -25.73
C LEU A 22 -27.67 6.21 -26.11
N GLN A 23 -27.75 7.22 -26.99
CA GLN A 23 -26.58 8.02 -27.33
C GLN A 23 -26.03 8.69 -26.05
N PRO A 24 -24.71 8.63 -25.80
CA PRO A 24 -24.12 9.34 -24.68
C PRO A 24 -24.42 10.83 -24.82
N ALA A 25 -24.93 11.44 -23.75
CA ALA A 25 -25.15 12.88 -23.70
C ALA A 25 -23.85 13.59 -24.10
N LYS A 26 -23.93 14.48 -25.10
CA LYS A 26 -22.79 15.20 -25.68
C LYS A 26 -21.81 15.67 -24.59
N ALA A 27 -20.60 15.10 -24.63
CA ALA A 27 -19.41 15.56 -23.94
C ALA A 27 -19.17 17.05 -24.21
N ARG A 28 -19.63 17.92 -23.30
CA ARG A 28 -19.38 19.37 -23.36
C ARG A 28 -18.86 19.94 -22.04
N GLN A 29 -18.41 19.10 -21.11
CA GLN A 29 -17.88 19.56 -19.82
C GLN A 29 -16.56 18.91 -19.37
N ASP A 30 -15.96 18.04 -20.18
CA ASP A 30 -14.82 17.21 -19.74
C ASP A 30 -13.59 18.06 -19.36
N GLY A 31 -13.26 19.10 -20.14
CA GLY A 31 -12.05 19.90 -19.88
C GLY A 31 -12.10 20.79 -18.64
N ARG A 32 -13.28 21.24 -18.21
CA ARG A 32 -13.39 22.15 -17.02
C ARG A 32 -13.42 21.36 -15.73
N PHE A 33 -14.06 20.19 -15.73
CA PHE A 33 -14.13 19.31 -14.57
C PHE A 33 -12.75 18.67 -14.30
N ASP A 34 -12.06 18.16 -15.33
CA ASP A 34 -10.71 17.61 -15.19
C ASP A 34 -9.69 18.65 -14.73
N ALA A 35 -9.81 19.89 -15.20
CA ALA A 35 -8.94 20.98 -14.73
C ALA A 35 -9.14 21.30 -13.24
N VAL A 36 -10.35 21.14 -12.70
CA VAL A 36 -10.62 21.31 -11.26
C VAL A 36 -10.06 20.15 -10.44
N LEU A 37 -10.17 18.92 -10.95
CA LEU A 37 -9.58 17.73 -10.32
C LEU A 37 -8.04 17.80 -10.30
N GLY A 38 -7.42 18.18 -11.42
CA GLY A 38 -5.97 18.38 -11.51
C GLY A 38 -5.49 19.47 -10.55
N LYS A 39 -6.21 20.59 -10.44
CA LYS A 39 -5.88 21.66 -9.50
C LYS A 39 -6.01 21.23 -8.04
N ARG A 40 -7.04 20.44 -7.68
CA ARG A 40 -7.17 19.88 -6.32
C ARG A 40 -6.05 18.90 -5.99
N ALA A 41 -5.70 18.00 -6.92
CA ALA A 41 -4.62 17.05 -6.73
C ALA A 41 -3.25 17.73 -6.55
N VAL A 42 -2.98 18.78 -7.34
CA VAL A 42 -1.75 19.58 -7.23
C VAL A 42 -1.73 20.41 -5.94
N SER A 43 -2.85 21.02 -5.56
CA SER A 43 -2.94 21.81 -4.33
C SER A 43 -2.84 20.96 -3.07
N ALA A 44 -3.44 19.76 -3.06
CA ALA A 44 -3.36 18.83 -1.93
C ALA A 44 -1.97 18.20 -1.79
N ARG A 45 -1.29 17.89 -2.91
CA ARG A 45 0.13 17.47 -2.87
C ARG A 45 1.05 18.59 -2.42
N ARG A 46 0.76 19.83 -2.80
CA ARG A 46 1.57 21.00 -2.44
C ARG A 46 1.39 21.40 -0.99
N SER A 47 0.19 21.31 -0.41
CA SER A 47 -0.01 21.65 1.00
C SER A 47 0.70 20.66 1.91
N LEU A 48 0.47 19.35 1.77
CA LEU A 48 1.08 18.37 2.66
C LEU A 48 2.62 18.33 2.52
N ARG A 49 3.14 18.41 1.29
CA ARG A 49 4.59 18.45 1.07
C ARG A 49 5.22 19.75 1.56
N ALA A 50 4.58 20.90 1.35
CA ALA A 50 5.08 22.19 1.86
C ALA A 50 4.99 22.25 3.38
N ASP A 51 3.94 21.70 3.99
CA ASP A 51 3.79 21.62 5.45
C ASP A 51 4.87 20.72 6.06
N ILE A 52 5.24 19.63 5.40
CA ILE A 52 6.36 18.75 5.79
C ILE A 52 7.71 19.46 5.62
N GLU A 53 7.95 20.11 4.48
CA GLU A 53 9.18 20.88 4.21
C GLU A 53 9.33 22.07 5.19
N GLN A 54 8.24 22.73 5.57
CA GLN A 54 8.21 23.86 6.49
C GLN A 54 8.33 23.46 7.97
N SER A 55 8.01 22.21 8.31
CA SER A 55 8.11 21.72 9.69
C SER A 55 9.55 21.58 10.19
N GLY A 56 10.59 21.76 9.36
CA GLY A 56 11.98 21.80 9.79
C GLY A 56 12.52 20.50 10.41
N ILE A 57 11.71 19.46 10.48
CA ILE A 57 12.04 18.11 11.00
C ILE A 57 13.03 17.37 10.07
N VAL A 58 13.28 17.91 8.87
CA VAL A 58 13.94 17.21 7.75
C VAL A 58 15.46 17.44 7.70
N GLU A 59 16.05 18.27 8.58
CA GLU A 59 17.52 18.34 8.74
C GLU A 59 18.04 17.07 9.43
N GLY A 60 18.13 15.97 8.68
CA GLY A 60 18.65 14.68 9.15
C GLY A 60 17.86 13.48 8.64
N MET A 61 16.69 13.67 8.05
CA MET A 61 15.90 12.57 7.47
C MET A 61 16.39 12.23 6.05
N THR A 62 17.35 11.32 5.94
CA THR A 62 17.72 10.73 4.65
C THR A 62 16.69 9.68 4.22
N ALA A 63 16.46 9.46 2.92
CA ALA A 63 15.51 8.44 2.46
C ALA A 63 15.87 7.02 2.96
N GLU A 64 17.16 6.78 3.19
CA GLU A 64 17.72 5.57 3.80
C GLU A 64 17.19 5.34 5.23
N LEU A 65 16.80 6.40 5.93
CA LEU A 65 16.16 6.32 7.24
C LEU A 65 14.78 5.66 7.21
N PHE A 66 14.15 5.62 6.05
CA PHE A 66 12.88 4.94 5.80
C PHE A 66 13.07 3.69 4.94
N GLY A 67 14.32 3.28 4.72
CA GLY A 67 14.66 2.05 4.03
C GLY A 67 14.21 0.81 4.80
N SER A 68 13.99 -0.27 4.05
CA SER A 68 13.55 -1.56 4.58
C SER A 68 14.44 -2.05 5.74
N ARG A 69 15.76 -1.92 5.58
CA ARG A 69 16.76 -2.25 6.60
C ARG A 69 16.54 -1.52 7.94
N ARG A 70 16.44 -0.18 7.91
CA ARG A 70 16.28 0.58 9.16
C ARG A 70 14.95 0.30 9.83
N SER A 71 13.91 0.04 9.03
CA SER A 71 12.61 -0.36 9.57
C SER A 71 12.67 -1.70 10.30
N MET A 72 13.50 -2.65 9.83
CA MET A 72 13.76 -3.92 10.51
C MET A 72 14.50 -3.70 11.83
N GLU A 73 15.59 -2.92 11.80
CA GLU A 73 16.41 -2.60 12.98
C GLU A 73 15.56 -1.95 14.09
N ILE A 74 14.58 -1.11 13.73
CA ILE A 74 13.65 -0.51 14.69
C ILE A 74 12.74 -1.55 15.33
N LEU A 75 12.18 -2.48 14.54
CA LEU A 75 11.29 -3.52 15.07
C LEU A 75 12.04 -4.47 16.01
N GLU A 76 13.26 -4.87 15.65
CA GLU A 76 14.14 -5.67 16.50
C GLU A 76 14.47 -4.92 17.81
N TYR A 77 14.81 -3.63 17.72
CA TYR A 77 15.04 -2.81 18.91
C TYR A 77 13.81 -2.73 19.82
N VAL A 78 12.61 -2.54 19.25
CA VAL A 78 11.37 -2.49 20.02
C VAL A 78 11.15 -3.81 20.77
N LEU A 79 11.36 -4.93 20.09
CA LEU A 79 11.17 -6.27 20.66
C LEU A 79 12.14 -6.53 21.82
N ASP A 80 13.42 -6.19 21.64
CA ASP A 80 14.47 -6.49 22.62
C ASP A 80 14.54 -5.49 23.79
N ASN A 81 14.21 -4.22 23.56
CA ASN A 81 14.48 -3.13 24.51
C ASN A 81 13.23 -2.42 25.01
N VAL A 82 12.18 -2.31 24.18
CA VAL A 82 10.99 -1.50 24.52
C VAL A 82 9.90 -2.37 25.17
N ILE A 83 9.52 -3.49 24.55
CA ILE A 83 8.46 -4.36 25.08
C ILE A 83 8.77 -4.86 26.51
N PRO A 84 10.00 -5.28 26.84
CA PRO A 84 10.29 -5.77 28.19
C PRO A 84 10.16 -4.68 29.25
N THR A 85 10.53 -3.44 28.90
CA THR A 85 10.58 -2.29 29.81
C THR A 85 9.24 -1.57 29.95
N LEU A 86 8.26 -1.89 29.09
CA LEU A 86 6.93 -1.29 29.14
C LEU A 86 6.25 -1.58 30.49
N ASP A 87 5.57 -0.59 31.08
CA ASP A 87 4.71 -0.83 32.23
C ASP A 87 3.32 -1.28 31.73
N ALA A 88 3.21 -2.57 31.42
CA ALA A 88 2.00 -3.18 30.87
C ALA A 88 1.82 -4.60 31.39
N GLU A 89 0.58 -5.08 31.32
CA GLU A 89 0.22 -6.44 31.69
C GLU A 89 1.00 -7.47 30.86
N PRO A 90 1.37 -8.63 31.46
CA PRO A 90 2.19 -9.63 30.79
C PRO A 90 1.53 -10.18 29.52
N GLU A 91 0.20 -10.28 29.50
CA GLU A 91 -0.58 -10.71 28.33
C GLU A 91 -0.46 -9.71 27.17
N ILE A 92 -0.48 -8.41 27.47
CA ILE A 92 -0.31 -7.34 26.47
C ILE A 92 1.12 -7.36 25.92
N LYS A 93 2.12 -7.58 26.78
CA LYS A 93 3.52 -7.72 26.33
C LYS A 93 3.72 -8.94 25.43
N ALA A 94 3.11 -10.07 25.78
CA ALA A 94 3.17 -11.29 24.98
C ALA A 94 2.53 -11.08 23.60
N LEU A 95 1.33 -10.48 23.56
CA LEU A 95 0.65 -10.16 22.30
C LEU A 95 1.48 -9.19 21.44
N ALA A 96 2.04 -8.14 22.05
CA ALA A 96 2.88 -7.18 21.32
C ALA A 96 4.14 -7.85 20.76
N HIS A 97 4.76 -8.75 21.53
CA HIS A 97 5.92 -9.51 21.08
C HIS A 97 5.58 -10.41 19.89
N GLU A 98 4.47 -11.14 19.94
CA GLU A 98 4.01 -12.00 18.84
C GLU A 98 3.76 -11.18 17.56
N LEU A 99 2.99 -10.09 17.66
CA LEU A 99 2.66 -9.25 16.51
C LEU A 99 3.91 -8.63 15.86
N ILE A 100 4.86 -8.16 16.66
CA ILE A 100 6.08 -7.55 16.13
C ILE A 100 7.01 -8.62 15.53
N SER A 101 7.04 -9.83 16.10
CA SER A 101 7.77 -10.96 15.52
C SER A 101 7.22 -11.36 14.15
N GLU A 102 5.88 -11.47 14.03
CA GLU A 102 5.23 -11.77 12.76
C GLU A 102 5.53 -10.72 11.69
N GLU A 103 5.50 -9.43 12.05
CA GLU A 103 5.83 -8.35 11.12
C GLU A 103 7.28 -8.41 10.63
N ILE A 104 8.23 -8.75 11.52
CA ILE A 104 9.64 -8.96 11.16
C ILE A 104 9.76 -10.10 10.14
N ASP A 105 9.09 -11.23 10.38
CA ASP A 105 9.14 -12.39 9.49
C ASP A 105 8.54 -12.08 8.11
N LEU A 106 7.41 -11.36 8.07
CA LEU A 106 6.78 -10.92 6.82
C LEU A 106 7.70 -10.00 6.02
N ARG A 107 8.39 -9.07 6.69
CA ARG A 107 9.33 -8.16 6.03
C ARG A 107 10.55 -8.90 5.49
N ARG A 108 11.08 -9.88 6.22
CA ARG A 108 12.19 -10.74 5.75
C ARG A 108 11.79 -11.50 4.49
N LEU A 109 10.60 -12.11 4.50
CA LEU A 109 10.07 -12.81 3.32
C LEU A 109 9.93 -11.86 2.10
N LEU A 110 9.42 -10.65 2.31
CA LEU A 110 9.29 -9.66 1.24
C LEU A 110 10.65 -9.17 0.72
N GLU A 111 11.65 -9.02 1.58
CA GLU A 111 13.02 -8.68 1.18
C GLU A 111 13.64 -9.81 0.35
N GLU A 112 13.48 -11.06 0.76
CA GLU A 112 13.95 -12.22 0.01
C GLU A 112 13.30 -12.30 -1.38
N GLN A 113 11.98 -12.09 -1.47
CA GLN A 113 11.28 -12.05 -2.75
C GLN A 113 11.76 -10.92 -3.66
N ARG A 114 12.01 -9.73 -3.10
CA ARG A 114 12.57 -8.59 -3.87
C ARG A 114 13.97 -8.89 -4.38
N ALA A 115 14.82 -9.52 -3.57
CA ALA A 115 16.16 -9.93 -4.00
C ALA A 115 16.09 -10.91 -5.18
N GLN A 116 15.21 -11.91 -5.12
CA GLN A 116 15.03 -12.89 -6.20
C GLN A 116 14.55 -12.25 -7.52
N VAL A 117 13.66 -11.25 -7.46
CA VAL A 117 13.17 -10.53 -8.64
C VAL A 117 14.24 -9.63 -9.27
N ILE A 118 15.19 -9.11 -8.49
CA ILE A 118 16.29 -8.28 -9.00
C ILE A 118 17.36 -9.13 -9.71
N GLU A 119 17.52 -10.40 -9.30
CA GLU A 119 18.49 -11.34 -9.90
C GLU A 119 17.99 -12.07 -11.16
N SER A 120 16.71 -11.90 -11.54
CA SER A 120 16.07 -12.55 -12.69
C SER A 120 15.85 -11.62 -13.89
#